data_AF-A0A832S3G7-F1
#
_entry.id   AF-A0A832S3G7-F1
#
_cell.length_a   1.000
_cell.length_b   1.000
_cell.length_c   1.000
_cell.angle_alpha   90.00
_cell.angle_beta   90.00
_cell.angle_gamma   90.00
#
_symmetry.space_group_name_H-M   'P 1'
#
loop_
_entity.id
_entity.type
_entity.pdbx_description
1 polymer ?
#
loop_
_entity_poly.entity_id
_entity_poly.type
_entity_poly.pdbx_seq_one_letter_code
_entity_poly.pdbx_strand_id
1 'polypeptide(L)'
;MGVVFFSVNSGASNESIPDKRGIIQKIEVNDSSFLEERERLEKAGIDPLQFFLINNDSRKHVMSIEIFDFNNKSVFKENYTINSDDEISSPKIDAELGQYRYEIILDNELTYEAKVQAGFVANLGGSEKLHLTIRDNPDNPIQFVGEIS
;
A
#
# COMPACT_ATOMS: atom_id res chain seq x y z
N MET A 1 -17.78 5.03 7.07
CA MET A 1 -18.11 4.54 5.72
C MET A 1 -17.28 3.29 5.50
N GLY A 2 -17.90 2.14 5.27
CA GLY A 2 -17.20 0.86 5.07
C GLY A 2 -17.59 0.29 3.73
N VAL A 3 -16.60 -0.09 2.92
CA VAL A 3 -16.81 -0.77 1.64
C VAL A 3 -16.85 -2.27 1.93
N VAL A 4 -17.92 -2.94 1.53
CA VAL A 4 -18.07 -4.39 1.67
C VAL A 4 -17.78 -5.03 0.32
N PHE A 5 -16.81 -5.95 0.29
CA PHE A 5 -16.51 -6.75 -0.90
C PHE A 5 -17.32 -8.04 -0.86
N PHE A 6 -18.13 -8.29 -1.90
CA PHE A 6 -18.77 -9.59 -2.10
C PHE A 6 -18.10 -10.30 -3.28
N SER A 7 -17.52 -11.47 -3.01
CA SER A 7 -17.04 -12.38 -4.05
C SER A 7 -18.21 -13.25 -4.51
N VAL A 8 -18.62 -13.15 -5.77
CA VAL A 8 -19.65 -14.04 -6.34
C VAL A 8 -18.96 -15.26 -6.92
N ASN A 9 -19.13 -16.41 -6.27
CA ASN A 9 -18.59 -17.68 -6.74
C ASN A 9 -19.54 -18.24 -7.81
N SER A 10 -19.11 -18.32 -9.08
CA SER A 10 -19.94 -18.83 -10.18
C SER A 10 -19.97 -20.36 -10.17
N GLY A 11 -20.83 -20.93 -9.33
CA GLY A 11 -21.24 -22.32 -9.42
C GLY A 11 -22.41 -22.44 -10.40
N ALA A 12 -22.16 -22.93 -11.61
CA ALA A 12 -23.22 -23.30 -12.54
C ALA A 12 -23.83 -24.64 -12.12
N SER A 13 -25.12 -24.65 -11.79
CA SER A 13 -25.95 -25.86 -11.85
C SER A 13 -27.38 -25.48 -12.21
N ASN A 14 -27.85 -26.05 -13.30
CA ASN A 14 -29.14 -25.77 -13.93
C ASN A 14 -30.21 -26.60 -13.22
N GLU A 15 -31.16 -25.97 -12.52
CA GLU A 15 -32.43 -26.59 -12.16
C GLU A 15 -33.55 -25.54 -12.11
N SER A 16 -34.58 -25.75 -12.92
CA SER A 16 -35.79 -24.93 -12.98
C SER A 16 -36.83 -25.46 -11.99
N ILE A 17 -37.36 -24.60 -11.10
CA ILE A 17 -38.51 -24.91 -10.22
C ILE A 17 -39.53 -23.76 -10.29
N PRO A 18 -40.85 -24.05 -10.32
CA PRO A 18 -41.88 -23.14 -10.85
C PRO A 18 -42.49 -22.18 -9.82
N ASP A 19 -43.07 -21.11 -10.38
CA ASP A 19 -43.82 -19.99 -9.80
C ASP A 19 -44.46 -20.21 -8.42
N LYS A 20 -44.06 -19.35 -7.46
CA LYS A 20 -44.98 -18.67 -6.52
C LYS A 20 -44.27 -17.55 -5.77
N ARG A 21 -44.68 -16.31 -6.08
CA ARG A 21 -44.60 -15.10 -5.22
C ARG A 21 -43.23 -14.84 -4.57
N GLY A 22 -42.25 -14.52 -5.40
CA GLY A 22 -41.12 -13.68 -4.98
C GLY A 22 -41.12 -12.46 -5.88
N ILE A 23 -41.29 -11.27 -5.33
CA ILE A 23 -40.97 -10.04 -6.05
C ILE A 23 -39.48 -10.17 -6.39
N ILE A 24 -39.15 -10.58 -7.62
CA ILE A 24 -37.82 -10.34 -8.15
C ILE A 24 -37.78 -8.82 -8.31
N GLN A 25 -37.28 -8.14 -7.27
CA GLN A 25 -36.78 -6.80 -7.44
C GLN A 25 -35.63 -6.96 -8.42
N LYS A 26 -35.91 -6.70 -9.70
CA LYS A 26 -34.87 -6.49 -10.69
C LYS A 26 -34.12 -5.27 -10.16
N ILE A 27 -33.04 -5.51 -9.42
CA ILE A 27 -32.11 -4.46 -9.07
C ILE A 27 -31.48 -4.10 -10.40
N GLU A 28 -32.11 -3.14 -11.09
CA GLU A 28 -31.47 -2.40 -12.16
C GLU A 28 -30.37 -1.61 -11.45
N VAL A 29 -29.20 -2.23 -11.32
CA VAL A 29 -27.98 -1.49 -11.02
C VAL A 29 -27.88 -0.52 -12.17
N ASN A 30 -28.08 0.77 -11.90
CA ASN A 30 -27.82 1.80 -12.88
C ASN A 30 -26.31 1.80 -13.12
N ASP A 31 -25.86 0.95 -14.05
CA ASP A 31 -24.47 0.64 -14.33
C ASP A 31 -23.64 1.89 -14.70
N SER A 32 -24.30 3.01 -15.02
CA SER A 32 -23.63 4.26 -15.39
C SER A 32 -22.73 4.81 -14.27
N SER A 33 -23.14 4.75 -13.00
CA SER A 33 -22.35 5.33 -11.91
C SER A 33 -21.09 4.53 -11.60
N PHE A 34 -21.15 3.20 -11.70
CA PHE A 34 -19.99 2.33 -11.53
C PHE A 34 -19.00 2.45 -12.69
N LEU A 35 -19.50 2.59 -13.92
CA LEU A 35 -18.65 2.79 -15.10
C LEU A 35 -17.96 4.16 -15.07
N GLU A 36 -18.69 5.21 -14.68
CA GLU A 36 -18.12 6.56 -14.51
C GLU A 36 -17.01 6.59 -13.45
N GLU A 37 -17.19 5.88 -12.33
CA GLU A 37 -16.18 5.84 -11.28
C GLU A 37 -14.93 5.07 -11.72
N ARG A 38 -15.09 3.94 -12.43
CA ARG A 38 -13.93 3.21 -12.99
C ARG A 38 -13.15 4.05 -13.99
N GLU A 39 -13.84 4.77 -14.87
CA GLU A 39 -13.19 5.66 -15.84
C GLU A 39 -12.44 6.82 -15.15
N ARG A 40 -12.97 7.33 -14.02
CA ARG A 40 -12.27 8.32 -13.18
C ARG A 40 -11.01 7.74 -12.55
N LEU A 41 -11.09 6.54 -11.99
CA LEU A 41 -9.94 5.86 -11.36
C LEU A 41 -8.84 5.56 -12.38
N GLU A 42 -9.20 5.06 -13.57
CA GLU A 42 -8.24 4.80 -14.66
C GLU A 42 -7.52 6.06 -15.13
N LYS A 43 -8.19 7.22 -15.08
CA LYS A 43 -7.59 8.53 -15.43
C LYS A 43 -6.79 9.16 -14.29
N ALA A 44 -7.03 8.77 -13.03
CA ALA A 44 -6.45 9.43 -11.86
C ALA A 44 -4.93 9.24 -11.74
N GLY A 45 -4.36 8.23 -12.41
CA GLY A 45 -2.96 7.87 -12.24
C GLY A 45 -2.68 7.28 -10.86
N ILE A 46 -1.49 6.70 -10.69
CA ILE A 46 -1.06 6.08 -9.44
C ILE A 46 -0.20 7.07 -8.66
N ASP A 47 -0.48 7.24 -7.38
CA ASP A 47 0.36 8.03 -6.50
C ASP A 47 1.68 7.28 -6.28
N PRO A 48 2.85 7.87 -6.55
CA PRO A 48 4.11 7.17 -6.38
C PRO A 48 4.34 6.81 -4.91
N LEU A 49 5.04 5.69 -4.70
CA LEU A 49 5.50 5.31 -3.37
C LEU A 49 6.55 6.31 -2.87
N GLN A 50 6.50 6.58 -1.56
CA GLN A 50 7.46 7.44 -0.89
C GLN A 50 7.65 6.99 0.57
N PHE A 51 8.87 7.15 1.08
CA PHE A 51 9.17 6.94 2.50
C PHE A 51 10.02 8.07 3.06
N PHE A 52 9.97 8.20 4.39
CA PHE A 52 10.73 9.17 5.18
C PHE A 52 11.51 8.44 6.24
N LEU A 53 12.77 8.81 6.41
CA LEU A 53 13.67 8.23 7.40
C LEU A 53 14.17 9.34 8.30
N ILE A 54 13.99 9.19 9.60
CA ILE A 54 14.55 10.07 10.62
C ILE A 54 15.36 9.24 11.61
N ASN A 55 16.50 9.79 12.03
CA ASN A 55 17.33 9.16 13.06
C ASN A 55 17.29 9.95 14.37
N ASN A 56 16.59 9.40 15.36
CA ASN A 56 16.55 9.94 16.73
C ASN A 56 17.51 9.19 17.67
N ASP A 57 18.33 8.25 17.18
CA ASP A 57 19.48 7.73 17.94
C ASP A 57 20.63 8.75 17.81
N SER A 58 21.35 8.94 18.91
CA SER A 58 22.59 9.73 19.01
C SER A 58 23.72 9.24 18.08
N ARG A 59 23.62 8.00 17.58
CA ARG A 59 24.63 7.37 16.73
C ARG A 59 24.30 7.50 15.25
N LYS A 60 25.34 7.35 14.45
CA LYS A 60 25.23 7.24 13.00
C LYS A 60 24.84 5.81 12.62
N HIS A 61 23.91 5.69 11.68
CA HIS A 61 23.42 4.40 11.20
C HIS A 61 23.57 4.24 9.69
N VAL A 62 23.61 2.99 9.25
CA VAL A 62 23.51 2.61 7.83
C VAL A 62 22.22 1.83 7.64
N MET A 63 21.39 2.25 6.70
CA MET A 63 20.12 1.59 6.40
C MET A 63 20.06 1.20 4.93
N SER A 64 19.78 -0.06 4.66
CA SER A 64 19.48 -0.55 3.31
C SER A 64 17.97 -0.74 3.18
N ILE A 65 17.36 -0.24 2.11
CA ILE A 65 15.93 -0.42 1.84
C ILE A 65 15.79 -1.01 0.44
N GLU A 66 15.07 -2.13 0.34
CA GLU A 66 14.68 -2.74 -0.92
C GLU A 66 13.17 -2.93 -0.98
N ILE A 67 12.56 -2.51 -2.09
CA ILE A 67 11.10 -2.56 -2.28
C ILE A 67 10.78 -3.55 -3.38
N PHE A 68 9.85 -4.45 -3.08
CA PHE A 68 9.40 -5.49 -3.97
C PHE A 68 7.93 -5.30 -4.34
N ASP A 69 7.62 -5.50 -5.63
CA ASP A 69 6.24 -5.58 -6.11
C ASP A 69 5.57 -6.91 -5.72
N PHE A 70 4.32 -7.09 -6.15
CA PHE A 70 3.54 -8.30 -5.87
C PHE A 70 4.12 -9.58 -6.47
N ASN A 71 4.99 -9.48 -7.48
CA ASN A 71 5.70 -10.61 -8.09
C ASN A 71 7.04 -10.89 -7.42
N ASN A 72 7.33 -10.24 -6.28
CA ASN A 72 8.64 -10.24 -5.63
C ASN A 72 9.77 -9.70 -6.53
N LYS A 73 9.46 -8.86 -7.51
CA LYS A 73 10.48 -8.17 -8.29
C LYS A 73 10.91 -6.91 -7.56
N SER A 74 12.21 -6.74 -7.39
CA SER A 74 12.79 -5.52 -6.83
C SER A 74 12.53 -4.34 -7.79
N VAL A 75 11.83 -3.32 -7.29
CA VAL A 75 11.48 -2.09 -8.02
C VAL A 75 12.29 -0.89 -7.54
N PHE A 76 12.87 -0.98 -6.35
CA PHE A 76 13.72 0.05 -5.78
C PHE A 76 14.69 -0.59 -4.78
N LYS A 77 15.94 -0.12 -4.78
CA LYS A 77 16.96 -0.55 -3.83
C LYS A 77 17.93 0.58 -3.58
N GLU A 78 18.07 0.99 -2.33
CA GLU A 78 19.11 1.95 -1.96
C GLU A 78 19.69 1.78 -0.56
N ASN A 79 20.88 2.35 -0.38
CA ASN A 79 21.58 2.43 0.90
C ASN A 79 21.70 3.88 1.37
N TYR A 80 21.30 4.12 2.61
CA TYR A 80 21.34 5.40 3.27
C TYR A 80 22.33 5.35 4.42
N THR A 81 23.08 6.45 4.57
CA THR A 81 23.90 6.70 5.74
C THR A 81 23.33 7.94 6.43
N ILE A 82 22.89 7.81 7.68
CA ILE A 82 22.13 8.83 8.38
C ILE A 82 22.80 9.17 9.72
N ASN A 83 23.08 10.45 9.98
CA ASN A 83 23.64 10.89 11.26
C ASN A 83 22.52 11.14 12.27
N SER A 84 22.89 11.42 13.53
CA SER A 84 21.92 11.85 14.55
C SER A 84 21.15 13.06 14.06
N ASP A 85 19.84 13.06 14.28
CA ASP A 85 18.89 14.14 13.97
C ASP A 85 18.71 14.45 12.46
N ASP A 86 19.33 13.66 11.58
CA ASP A 86 19.12 13.79 10.13
C ASP A 86 17.72 13.24 9.75
N GLU A 87 17.13 13.87 8.72
CA GLU A 87 15.92 13.42 8.05
C GLU A 87 16.17 13.27 6.55
N ILE A 88 15.71 12.16 5.98
CA ILE A 88 15.82 11.83 4.56
C ILE A 88 14.44 11.54 4.02
N SER A 89 14.10 12.18 2.90
CA SER A 89 12.94 11.80 2.09
C SER A 89 13.41 11.00 0.88
N SER A 90 12.74 9.88 0.60
CA SER A 90 13.03 9.09 -0.60
C SER A 90 12.66 9.88 -1.87
N PRO A 91 13.26 9.55 -3.02
CA PRO A 91 12.67 9.94 -4.29
C PRO A 91 11.25 9.35 -4.40
N LYS A 92 10.46 9.92 -5.31
CA LYS A 92 9.19 9.33 -5.73
C LYS A 92 9.47 8.07 -6.55
N ILE A 93 8.82 6.98 -6.19
CA ILE A 93 9.03 5.67 -6.81
C ILE A 93 7.76 5.31 -7.55
N ASP A 94 7.86 5.22 -8.88
CA ASP A 94 6.72 4.86 -9.72
C ASP A 94 6.20 3.47 -9.33
N ALA A 95 4.87 3.36 -9.25
CA ALA A 95 4.20 2.18 -8.76
C ALA A 95 2.95 1.86 -9.59
N GLU A 96 2.54 0.61 -9.51
CA GLU A 96 1.25 0.12 -9.97
C GLU A 96 0.34 -0.07 -8.75
N LEU A 97 -0.97 -0.20 -8.96
CA LEU A 97 -1.88 -0.51 -7.86
C LEU A 97 -1.54 -1.85 -7.24
N GLY A 98 -1.36 -1.88 -5.92
CA GLY A 98 -1.07 -3.11 -5.22
C GLY A 98 -0.36 -2.88 -3.90
N GLN A 99 -0.05 -3.98 -3.23
CA GLN A 99 0.73 -3.97 -2.01
C GLN A 99 2.20 -4.23 -2.35
N TYR A 100 3.08 -3.43 -1.76
CA TYR A 100 4.52 -3.53 -1.90
C TYR A 100 5.14 -4.00 -0.58
N ARG A 101 6.19 -4.81 -0.68
CA ARG A 101 6.97 -5.30 0.47
C ARG A 101 8.27 -4.54 0.56
N TYR A 102 8.52 -3.92 1.70
CA TYR A 102 9.73 -3.19 2.00
C TYR A 102 10.59 -4.07 2.90
N GLU A 103 11.79 -4.38 2.46
CA GLU A 103 12.82 -5.05 3.25
C GLU A 103 13.82 -3.98 3.71
N ILE A 104 13.92 -3.79 5.02
CA ILE A 104 14.77 -2.78 5.63
C ILE A 104 15.84 -3.48 6.47
N ILE A 105 17.10 -3.15 6.22
CA ILE A 105 18.25 -3.68 6.95
C ILE A 105 18.97 -2.53 7.64
N LEU A 106 19.01 -2.56 8.97
CA LEU A 106 19.74 -1.59 9.80
C LEU A 106 21.09 -2.16 10.21
N ASP A 107 22.13 -1.35 10.00
CA ASP A 107 23.53 -1.62 10.33
C ASP A 107 24.05 -2.97 9.83
N ASN A 108 23.47 -3.49 8.74
CA ASN A 108 23.75 -4.82 8.16
C ASN A 108 23.47 -6.00 9.10
N GLU A 109 22.71 -5.80 10.17
CA GLU A 109 22.47 -6.83 11.20
C GLU A 109 20.98 -7.09 11.41
N LEU A 110 20.16 -6.04 11.49
CA LEU A 110 18.76 -6.15 11.85
C LEU A 110 17.87 -6.02 10.61
N THR A 111 17.07 -7.02 10.33
CA THR A 111 16.14 -7.05 9.19
C THR A 111 14.71 -6.85 9.64
N TYR A 112 13.99 -5.99 8.92
CA TYR A 112 12.59 -5.66 9.14
C TYR A 112 11.82 -5.74 7.83
N GLU A 113 10.52 -6.03 7.95
CA GLU A 113 9.60 -6.03 6.83
C GLU A 113 8.43 -5.10 7.10
N ALA A 114 8.09 -4.27 6.12
CA ALA A 114 6.87 -3.46 6.10
C ALA A 114 6.08 -3.72 4.82
N LYS A 115 4.76 -3.55 4.88
CA LYS A 115 3.87 -3.63 3.72
C LYS A 115 3.19 -2.29 3.53
N VAL A 116 3.25 -1.77 2.31
CA VAL A 116 2.74 -0.44 1.96
C VAL A 116 1.77 -0.57 0.79
N GLN A 117 0.61 0.07 0.90
CA GLN A 117 -0.39 0.07 -0.18
C GLN A 117 -0.14 1.21 -1.18
N ALA A 118 0.02 0.88 -2.46
CA ALA A 118 -0.03 1.85 -3.54
C ALA A 118 -1.48 2.11 -3.96
N GLY A 119 -1.85 3.38 -4.12
CA GLY A 119 -3.20 3.80 -4.48
C GLY A 119 -3.22 4.95 -5.49
N PHE A 120 -4.42 5.43 -5.80
CA PHE A 120 -4.61 6.51 -6.78
C PHE A 120 -4.18 7.86 -6.22
N VAL A 121 -3.86 8.82 -7.11
CA VAL A 121 -3.51 10.20 -6.72
C VAL A 121 -4.53 10.80 -5.74
N ALA A 122 -4.02 11.61 -4.81
CA ALA A 122 -4.76 12.24 -3.71
C ALA A 122 -6.17 12.72 -4.12
N ASN A 123 -7.15 12.47 -3.24
CA ASN A 123 -8.62 12.50 -3.38
C ASN A 123 -9.31 11.14 -3.60
N LEU A 124 -8.55 10.07 -3.85
CA LEU A 124 -9.09 8.71 -4.07
C LEU A 124 -8.47 7.64 -3.15
N GLY A 125 -7.70 8.06 -2.15
CA GLY A 125 -7.10 7.17 -1.15
C GLY A 125 -5.58 7.13 -1.14
N GLY A 126 -4.87 7.70 -2.12
CA GLY A 126 -3.41 7.91 -2.06
C GLY A 126 -2.58 6.64 -2.00
N SER A 127 -1.27 6.78 -2.18
CA SER A 127 -0.33 5.77 -1.72
C SER A 127 -0.01 6.01 -0.26
N GLU A 128 0.08 4.93 0.50
CA GLU A 128 0.58 4.98 1.87
C GLU A 128 2.04 5.40 1.86
N LYS A 129 2.39 6.34 2.74
CA LYS A 129 3.76 6.80 2.95
C LYS A 129 4.31 6.18 4.20
N LEU A 130 5.50 5.59 4.10
CA LEU A 130 6.15 4.91 5.21
C LEU A 130 7.08 5.87 5.94
N HIS A 131 6.84 6.08 7.23
CA HIS A 131 7.72 6.82 8.13
C HIS A 131 8.53 5.85 8.98
N LEU A 132 9.85 5.91 8.84
CA LEU A 132 10.83 5.11 9.56
C LEU A 132 11.56 6.00 10.57
N THR A 133 11.49 5.63 11.84
CA THR A 133 12.20 6.33 12.92
C THR A 133 13.17 5.38 13.58
N ILE A 134 14.46 5.68 13.49
CA ILE A 134 15.49 5.02 14.31
C ILE A 134 15.44 5.65 15.70
N ARG A 135 15.46 4.83 16.75
CA ARG A 135 15.35 5.25 18.16
C ARG A 135 16.51 4.71 18.96
N ASP A 136 16.90 5.44 20.00
CA ASP A 136 17.80 4.97 21.05
C ASP A 136 17.10 3.94 21.96
N ASN A 137 16.79 2.77 21.39
CA ASN A 137 16.27 1.61 22.10
C ASN A 137 16.87 0.34 21.49
N PRO A 138 17.87 -0.28 22.14
CA PRO A 138 18.59 -1.42 21.56
C PRO A 138 17.70 -2.65 21.33
N ASP A 139 16.63 -2.83 22.10
CA ASP A 139 15.70 -3.96 21.95
C ASP A 139 14.71 -3.75 20.81
N ASN A 140 14.42 -2.48 20.47
CA ASN A 140 13.50 -2.12 19.40
C ASN A 140 13.92 -0.81 18.72
N PRO A 141 15.00 -0.85 17.92
CA PRO A 141 15.66 0.37 17.44
C PRO A 141 14.91 1.03 16.29
N ILE A 142 13.89 0.39 15.69
CA ILE A 142 13.08 0.98 14.63
C ILE A 142 11.61 1.08 15.03
N GLN A 143 10.97 2.16 14.60
CA GLN A 143 9.52 2.31 14.58
C GLN A 143 9.06 2.60 13.14
N PHE A 144 7.94 1.98 12.75
CA PHE A 144 7.29 2.18 11.46
C PHE A 144 5.90 2.78 11.68
N VAL A 145 5.57 3.80 10.89
CA VAL A 145 4.21 4.35 10.80
C VAL A 145 3.85 4.49 9.33
N GLY A 146 2.73 3.89 8.94
CA GLY A 146 2.15 4.07 7.62
C GLY A 146 1.06 5.13 7.66
N GLU A 147 1.13 6.11 6.77
CA GLU A 147 0.15 7.19 6.67
C GLU A 147 -0.43 7.27 5.26
N ILE A 148 -1.75 7.24 5.16
CA ILE A 148 -2.46 7.45 3.89
C ILE A 148 -2.61 8.95 3.66
N SER A 149 -2.05 9.46 2.55
CA SER A 149 -2.12 10.88 2.16
C SER A 149 -3.28 11.21 1.21
#